data_AF-A0A848S383-F1
#
_entry.id   AF-A0A848S383-F1
#
_cell.length_a   1.000
_cell.length_b   1.000
_cell.length_c   1.000
_cell.angle_alpha   90.00
_cell.angle_beta   90.00
_cell.angle_gamma   90.00
#
_symmetry.space_group_name_H-M   'P 1'
#
loop_
_entity.id
_entity.type
_entity.pdbx_description
1 polymer ?
#
loop_
_entity_poly.entity_id
_entity_poly.type
_entity_poly.pdbx_seq_one_letter_code
_entity_poly.pdbx_strand_id
1 'polypeptide(L)'
;MGFDAAIYVLAALLGASLGGIITFSVSARSARRERRARYGESLLTSLTAAERRLASAAHADDAGEHLSEPILLREEAVAAWSFVELASTLETPAGRKAMRAWGEQLYDCLCRGAADDAQLGWLVHRLDLAVYLTIAWTAGYASGRDFALSGTEIAERFAPALRAHDLPDYGERPA
;
A
#
# COMPACT_ATOMS: atom_id res chain seq x y z
N MET A 1 -20.99 8.23 -57.27
CA MET A 1 -21.23 9.13 -56.13
C MET A 1 -21.66 8.43 -54.83
N GLY A 2 -22.18 7.19 -54.84
CA GLY A 2 -22.58 6.51 -53.58
C GLY A 2 -21.46 5.77 -52.83
N PHE A 3 -20.37 5.40 -53.51
CA PHE A 3 -19.28 4.60 -52.92
C PHE A 3 -18.39 5.41 -51.97
N ASP A 4 -18.09 6.67 -52.34
CA ASP A 4 -17.28 7.56 -51.51
C ASP A 4 -17.98 7.94 -50.20
N ALA A 5 -19.29 8.20 -50.25
CA ALA A 5 -20.09 8.50 -49.06
C ALA A 5 -20.11 7.33 -48.06
N ALA A 6 -20.18 6.09 -48.55
CA ALA A 6 -20.11 4.90 -47.69
C ALA A 6 -18.75 4.76 -47.00
N ILE A 7 -17.65 5.05 -47.70
CA ILE A 7 -16.29 5.02 -47.14
C ILE A 7 -16.12 6.10 -46.04
N TYR A 8 -16.62 7.31 -46.27
CA TYR A 8 -16.55 8.38 -45.26
C TYR A 8 -17.34 8.07 -43.99
N VAL A 9 -18.54 7.48 -44.12
CA VAL A 9 -19.35 7.07 -42.96
C VAL A 9 -18.66 5.94 -42.19
N LEU A 10 -18.08 4.96 -42.89
CA LEU A 10 -17.36 3.85 -42.25
C LEU A 10 -16.10 4.33 -41.51
N ALA A 11 -15.35 5.27 -42.11
CA ALA A 11 -14.19 5.90 -41.48
C ALA A 11 -14.58 6.72 -40.24
N ALA A 12 -15.70 7.45 -40.30
CA ALA A 12 -16.21 8.22 -39.15
C ALA A 12 -16.64 7.31 -37.99
N LEU A 13 -17.31 6.19 -38.29
CA LEU A 13 -17.71 5.19 -37.27
C LEU A 13 -16.50 4.51 -36.64
N LEU A 14 -15.51 4.13 -37.45
CA LEU A 14 -14.25 3.58 -36.96
C LEU A 14 -13.51 4.59 -36.07
N GLY A 15 -13.38 5.84 -36.53
CA GLY A 15 -12.76 6.91 -35.75
C GLY A 15 -13.48 7.18 -34.42
N ALA A 16 -14.82 7.21 -34.42
CA ALA A 16 -15.62 7.39 -33.21
C ALA A 16 -15.49 6.21 -32.24
N SER A 17 -15.48 4.97 -32.75
CA SER A 17 -15.32 3.76 -31.92
C SER A 17 -13.93 3.69 -31.28
N LEU A 18 -12.86 3.93 -32.07
CA LEU A 18 -11.49 4.00 -31.58
C LEU A 18 -11.31 5.12 -30.56
N GLY A 19 -11.81 6.33 -30.86
CA GLY A 19 -11.79 7.46 -29.94
C GLY A 19 -12.53 7.18 -28.64
N GLY A 20 -13.70 6.52 -28.71
CA GLY A 20 -14.46 6.09 -27.54
C GLY A 20 -13.71 5.06 -26.68
N ILE A 21 -13.09 4.04 -27.28
CA ILE A 21 -12.32 3.01 -26.56
C ILE A 21 -11.10 3.62 -25.87
N ILE A 22 -10.37 4.51 -26.56
CA ILE A 22 -9.18 5.19 -25.99
C ILE A 22 -9.61 6.06 -24.82
N THR A 23 -10.65 6.88 -25.00
CA THR A 23 -11.17 7.77 -23.95
C THR A 23 -11.60 6.98 -22.73
N PHE A 24 -12.39 5.92 -22.92
CA PHE A 24 -12.82 5.04 -21.84
C PHE A 24 -11.64 4.40 -21.11
N SER A 25 -10.63 3.92 -21.85
CA SER A 25 -9.44 3.29 -21.28
C SER A 25 -8.60 4.27 -20.45
N VAL A 26 -8.41 5.50 -20.94
CA VAL A 26 -7.67 6.55 -20.23
C VAL A 26 -8.44 6.99 -18.98
N SER A 27 -9.74 7.24 -19.10
CA SER A 27 -10.59 7.60 -17.96
C SER A 27 -10.63 6.50 -16.89
N ALA A 28 -10.75 5.23 -17.29
CA ALA A 28 -10.73 4.11 -16.36
C ALA A 28 -9.38 3.96 -15.64
N ARG A 29 -8.26 4.14 -16.36
CA ARG A 29 -6.91 4.12 -15.77
C ARG A 29 -6.69 5.29 -14.82
N SER A 30 -7.11 6.49 -15.20
CA SER A 30 -7.02 7.68 -14.36
C SER A 30 -7.85 7.51 -13.07
N ALA A 31 -9.11 7.09 -13.20
CA ALA A 31 -9.98 6.84 -12.06
C ALA A 31 -9.43 5.75 -11.12
N ARG A 32 -8.85 4.67 -11.68
CA ARG A 32 -8.19 3.64 -10.87
C ARG A 32 -6.97 4.19 -10.13
N ARG A 33 -6.13 4.97 -10.80
CA ARG A 33 -4.95 5.60 -10.19
C ARG A 33 -5.34 6.54 -9.05
N GLU A 34 -6.35 7.36 -9.26
CA GLU A 34 -6.86 8.29 -8.24
C GLU A 34 -7.43 7.55 -7.01
N ARG A 35 -8.19 6.47 -7.22
CA ARG A 35 -8.69 5.64 -6.12
C ARG A 35 -7.56 4.92 -5.38
N ARG A 36 -6.56 4.40 -6.11
CA ARG A 36 -5.36 3.83 -5.49
C ARG A 36 -4.62 4.87 -4.64
N ALA A 37 -4.45 6.09 -5.13
CA ALA A 37 -3.84 7.18 -4.37
C ALA A 37 -4.60 7.45 -3.07
N ARG A 38 -5.93 7.60 -3.13
CA ARG A 38 -6.78 7.86 -1.95
C ARG A 38 -6.73 6.74 -0.91
N TYR A 39 -6.88 5.48 -1.33
CA TYR A 39 -6.83 4.36 -0.39
C TYR A 39 -5.40 4.11 0.12
N GLY A 40 -4.40 4.32 -0.73
CA GLY A 40 -2.99 4.23 -0.36
C GLY A 40 -2.62 5.25 0.71
N GLU A 41 -3.01 6.51 0.54
CA GLU A 41 -2.84 7.57 1.53
C GLU A 41 -3.53 7.25 2.85
N SER A 42 -4.76 6.72 2.79
CA SER A 42 -5.52 6.31 3.98
C SER A 42 -4.83 5.16 4.74
N LEU A 43 -4.35 4.14 4.00
CA LEU A 43 -3.57 3.03 4.56
C LEU A 43 -2.28 3.51 5.20
N LEU A 44 -1.49 4.34 4.49
CA LEU A 44 -0.24 4.88 5.02
C LEU A 44 -0.47 5.73 6.27
N THR A 45 -1.57 6.48 6.32
CA THR A 45 -1.95 7.25 7.51
C THR A 45 -2.20 6.32 8.71
N SER A 46 -2.96 5.24 8.52
CA SER A 46 -3.21 4.25 9.59
C SER A 46 -1.94 3.51 10.03
N LEU A 47 -1.08 3.12 9.09
CA LEU A 47 0.20 2.47 9.39
C LEU A 47 1.15 3.41 10.15
N THR A 48 1.23 4.67 9.73
CA THR A 48 2.05 5.69 10.41
C THR A 48 1.51 5.99 11.82
N ALA A 49 0.19 5.96 12.01
CA ALA A 49 -0.39 6.11 13.35
C ALA A 49 0.00 4.94 14.27
N ALA A 50 -0.01 3.71 13.74
CA ALA A 50 0.47 2.53 14.46
C ALA A 50 1.96 2.66 14.84
N GLU A 51 2.82 3.07 13.90
CA GLU A 51 4.25 3.29 14.16
C GLU A 51 4.48 4.35 15.24
N ARG A 52 3.79 5.49 15.16
CA ARG A 52 3.90 6.57 16.18
C ARG A 52 3.51 6.06 17.56
N ARG A 53 2.47 5.24 17.66
CA ARG A 53 2.02 4.67 18.92
C ARG A 53 3.05 3.70 19.49
N LEU A 54 3.61 2.83 18.66
CA LEU A 54 4.71 1.94 19.08
C LEU A 54 5.94 2.73 19.53
N ALA A 55 6.36 3.75 18.77
CA ALA A 55 7.50 4.60 19.14
C ALA A 55 7.27 5.34 20.47
N SER A 56 6.05 5.86 20.69
CA SER A 56 5.71 6.55 21.94
C SER A 56 5.76 5.63 23.16
N ALA A 57 5.39 4.36 22.99
CA ALA A 57 5.46 3.37 24.06
C ALA A 57 6.89 2.88 24.29
N ALA A 58 7.69 2.69 23.23
CA ALA A 58 9.09 2.31 23.33
C ALA A 58 9.94 3.33 24.12
N HIS A 59 9.65 4.63 23.98
CA HIS A 59 10.34 5.68 24.74
C HIS A 59 9.88 5.83 26.19
N ALA A 60 8.73 5.26 26.56
CA ALA A 60 8.21 5.34 27.92
C ALA A 60 8.78 4.24 28.83
N ASP A 61 9.35 3.17 28.25
CA ASP A 61 9.66 1.91 28.94
C ASP A 61 11.17 1.63 29.06
N ASP A 62 11.98 2.68 29.21
CA ASP A 62 13.46 2.66 29.22
C ASP A 62 14.11 1.84 30.38
N ALA A 63 13.40 0.90 31.01
CA ALA A 63 13.79 0.25 32.27
C ALA A 63 13.59 -1.28 32.40
N GLY A 64 13.17 -2.06 31.38
CA GLY A 64 13.07 -3.53 31.59
C GLY A 64 12.79 -4.40 30.35
N GLU A 65 13.07 -5.71 30.48
CA GLU A 65 12.88 -6.77 29.46
C GLU A 65 11.40 -7.07 29.14
N HIS A 66 10.47 -6.47 29.89
CA HIS A 66 9.03 -6.61 29.71
C HIS A 66 8.41 -5.22 29.65
N LEU A 67 7.47 -5.04 28.72
CA LEU A 67 6.74 -3.77 28.64
C LEU A 67 5.83 -3.63 29.87
N SER A 68 5.82 -2.44 30.47
CA SER A 68 5.00 -2.10 31.63
C SER A 68 3.51 -2.32 31.36
N GLU A 69 3.07 -2.09 30.12
CA GLU A 69 1.73 -2.43 29.63
C GLU A 69 1.80 -2.96 28.18
N PRO A 70 0.98 -3.96 27.81
CA PRO A 70 0.90 -4.42 26.42
C PRO A 70 0.41 -3.31 25.49
N ILE A 71 1.13 -3.09 24.39
CA ILE A 71 0.76 -2.09 23.40
C ILE A 71 -0.26 -2.68 22.45
N LEU A 72 -1.50 -2.22 22.52
CA LEU A 72 -2.59 -2.64 21.64
C LEU A 72 -2.85 -1.59 20.55
N LEU A 73 -2.96 -2.03 19.29
CA LEU A 73 -3.16 -1.17 18.12
C LEU A 73 -4.52 -1.44 17.44
N ARG A 74 -5.56 -1.68 18.23
CA ARG A 74 -6.87 -2.14 17.71
C ARG A 74 -7.53 -1.12 16.79
N GLU A 75 -7.44 0.17 17.11
CA GLU A 75 -8.08 1.22 16.30
C GLU A 75 -7.40 1.32 14.93
N GLU A 76 -6.07 1.30 14.93
CA GLU A 76 -5.23 1.31 13.74
C GLU A 76 -5.43 0.02 12.92
N ALA A 77 -5.59 -1.13 13.57
CA ALA A 77 -5.91 -2.40 12.93
C ALA A 77 -7.24 -2.37 12.19
N VAL A 78 -8.31 -1.88 12.83
CA VAL A 78 -9.64 -1.74 12.22
C VAL A 78 -9.58 -0.78 11.04
N ALA A 79 -8.93 0.37 11.21
CA ALA A 79 -8.77 1.36 10.15
C ALA A 79 -8.02 0.76 8.96
N ALA A 80 -6.85 0.17 9.18
CA ALA A 80 -6.06 -0.48 8.14
C ALA A 80 -6.87 -1.55 7.41
N TRP A 81 -7.50 -2.49 8.12
CA TRP A 81 -8.30 -3.55 7.51
C TRP A 81 -9.45 -3.00 6.65
N SER A 82 -10.17 -1.98 7.15
CA SER A 82 -11.27 -1.36 6.40
C SER A 82 -10.80 -0.76 5.07
N PHE A 83 -9.63 -0.11 5.06
CA PHE A 83 -9.06 0.45 3.85
C PHE A 83 -8.50 -0.64 2.92
N VAL A 84 -7.97 -1.74 3.45
CA VAL A 84 -7.57 -2.90 2.65
C VAL A 84 -8.76 -3.51 1.92
N GLU A 85 -9.88 -3.71 2.62
CA GLU A 85 -11.11 -4.23 2.01
C GLU A 85 -11.56 -3.34 0.85
N LEU A 86 -11.60 -2.02 1.04
CA LEU A 86 -11.93 -1.06 -0.01
C LEU A 86 -10.91 -1.08 -1.16
N ALA A 87 -9.62 -1.06 -0.86
CA ALA A 87 -8.53 -1.09 -1.85
C ALA A 87 -8.57 -2.37 -2.71
N SER A 88 -8.88 -3.50 -2.10
CA SER A 88 -8.93 -4.81 -2.76
C SER A 88 -9.98 -4.87 -3.90
N THR A 89 -11.01 -4.01 -3.83
CA THR A 89 -12.04 -3.93 -4.88
C THR A 89 -11.48 -3.43 -6.22
N LEU A 90 -10.36 -2.71 -6.20
CA LEU A 90 -9.68 -2.18 -7.39
C LEU A 90 -8.85 -3.23 -8.13
N GLU A 91 -8.70 -4.43 -7.57
CA GLU A 91 -7.81 -5.47 -8.07
C GLU A 91 -8.56 -6.60 -8.79
N THR A 92 -7.79 -7.36 -9.57
CA THR A 92 -8.25 -8.63 -10.14
C THR A 92 -8.70 -9.60 -9.05
N PRO A 93 -9.51 -10.63 -9.33
CA PRO A 93 -9.97 -11.58 -8.30
C PRO A 93 -8.83 -12.20 -7.47
N ALA A 94 -7.73 -12.57 -8.12
CA ALA A 94 -6.54 -13.10 -7.44
C ALA A 94 -5.87 -12.04 -6.55
N GLY A 95 -5.71 -10.81 -7.06
CA GLY A 95 -5.14 -9.71 -6.28
C GLY A 95 -6.04 -9.28 -5.11
N ARG A 96 -7.36 -9.29 -5.29
CA ARG A 96 -8.33 -9.04 -4.23
C ARG A 96 -8.19 -10.04 -3.11
N LYS A 97 -8.14 -11.35 -3.44
CA LYS A 97 -7.96 -12.41 -2.46
C LYS A 97 -6.66 -12.23 -1.66
N ALA A 98 -5.56 -11.95 -2.35
CA ALA A 98 -4.26 -11.72 -1.72
C ALA A 98 -4.29 -10.50 -0.78
N MET A 99 -4.81 -9.35 -1.23
CA MET A 99 -4.92 -8.15 -0.38
C MET A 99 -5.78 -8.40 0.86
N ARG A 100 -6.92 -9.09 0.73
CA ARG A 100 -7.80 -9.37 1.88
C ARG A 100 -7.13 -10.29 2.90
N ALA A 101 -6.47 -11.36 2.44
CA ALA A 101 -5.72 -12.25 3.33
C ALA A 101 -4.58 -11.53 4.05
N TRP A 102 -3.88 -10.64 3.35
CA TRP A 102 -2.86 -9.78 3.96
C TRP A 102 -3.45 -8.82 5.00
N GLY A 103 -4.59 -8.19 4.69
CA GLY A 103 -5.28 -7.28 5.61
C GLY A 103 -5.76 -7.98 6.89
N GLU A 104 -6.29 -9.20 6.77
CA GLU A 104 -6.69 -10.03 7.90
C GLU A 104 -5.48 -10.42 8.75
N GLN A 105 -4.38 -10.84 8.13
CA GLN A 105 -3.14 -11.13 8.85
C GLN A 105 -2.63 -9.88 9.60
N LEU A 106 -2.60 -8.73 8.93
CA LEU A 106 -2.14 -7.47 9.54
C LEU A 106 -3.05 -7.06 10.71
N TYR A 107 -4.37 -7.22 10.55
CA TYR A 107 -5.35 -6.97 11.62
C TYR A 107 -5.06 -7.82 12.85
N ASP A 108 -4.85 -9.13 12.67
CA ASP A 108 -4.55 -10.05 13.76
C ASP A 108 -3.24 -9.68 14.45
N CYS A 109 -2.19 -9.34 13.69
CA CYS A 109 -0.91 -8.92 14.24
C CYS A 109 -1.05 -7.65 15.10
N LEU A 110 -1.72 -6.62 14.58
CA LEU A 110 -1.89 -5.33 15.26
C LEU A 110 -2.82 -5.44 16.48
N CYS A 111 -3.86 -6.28 16.42
CA CYS A 111 -4.75 -6.53 17.55
C CYS A 111 -4.06 -7.29 18.69
N ARG A 112 -3.14 -8.23 18.37
CA ARG A 112 -2.33 -8.91 19.38
C ARG A 112 -1.33 -7.95 20.03
N GLY A 113 -0.82 -6.99 19.26
CA GLY A 113 0.07 -5.97 19.78
C GLY A 113 1.45 -6.51 20.14
N ALA A 114 2.11 -5.87 21.09
CA ALA A 114 3.40 -6.29 21.64
C ALA A 114 3.38 -6.23 23.18
N ALA A 115 3.94 -7.26 23.82
CA ALA A 115 4.10 -7.36 25.27
C ALA A 115 5.56 -7.35 25.74
N ASP A 116 6.50 -7.52 24.80
CA ASP A 116 7.94 -7.54 25.05
C ASP A 116 8.69 -6.89 23.87
N ASP A 117 9.98 -6.60 24.07
CA ASP A 117 10.83 -5.94 23.07
C ASP A 117 11.00 -6.75 21.78
N ALA A 118 11.00 -8.07 21.87
CA ALA A 118 11.14 -8.94 20.71
C ALA A 118 9.89 -8.86 19.81
N GLN A 119 8.71 -8.86 20.43
CA GLN A 119 7.42 -8.65 19.76
C GLN A 119 7.31 -7.24 19.19
N LEU A 120 7.79 -6.23 19.93
CA LEU A 120 7.82 -4.85 19.48
C LEU A 120 8.69 -4.71 18.22
N GLY A 121 9.93 -5.20 18.24
CA GLY A 121 10.82 -5.18 17.09
C GLY A 121 10.28 -5.96 15.90
N TRP A 122 9.65 -7.11 16.14
CA TRP A 122 8.96 -7.87 15.10
C TRP A 122 7.80 -7.07 14.49
N LEU A 123 6.99 -6.40 15.31
CA LEU A 123 5.83 -5.64 14.85
C LEU A 123 6.24 -4.40 14.05
N VAL A 124 7.29 -3.70 14.48
CA VAL A 124 7.90 -2.59 13.74
C VAL A 124 8.35 -3.07 12.36
N HIS A 125 9.10 -4.19 12.30
CA HIS A 125 9.52 -4.74 11.01
C HIS A 125 8.34 -5.12 10.11
N ARG A 126 7.25 -5.65 10.68
CA ARG A 126 6.02 -5.96 9.91
C ARG A 126 5.34 -4.70 9.37
N LEU A 127 5.37 -3.60 10.12
CA LEU A 127 4.86 -2.30 9.67
C LEU A 127 5.71 -1.71 8.54
N ASP A 128 7.04 -1.78 8.64
CA ASP A 128 7.93 -1.34 7.57
C ASP A 128 7.61 -2.04 6.24
N LEU A 129 7.48 -3.38 6.27
CA LEU A 129 7.10 -4.16 5.09
C LEU A 129 5.72 -3.77 4.55
N ALA A 130 4.76 -3.49 5.43
CA ALA A 130 3.43 -3.01 5.05
C ALA A 130 3.49 -1.64 4.37
N VAL A 131 4.32 -0.72 4.88
CA VAL A 131 4.55 0.61 4.31
C VAL A 131 5.19 0.49 2.93
N TYR A 132 6.27 -0.29 2.78
CA TYR A 132 6.95 -0.46 1.48
C TYR A 132 5.99 -0.98 0.41
N LEU A 133 5.24 -2.03 0.72
CA LEU A 133 4.29 -2.62 -0.21
C LEU A 133 3.14 -1.64 -0.55
N THR A 134 2.63 -0.90 0.44
CA THR A 134 1.56 0.08 0.24
C THR A 134 2.03 1.24 -0.65
N ILE A 135 3.24 1.77 -0.43
CA ILE A 135 3.85 2.80 -1.28
C ILE A 135 3.98 2.27 -2.72
N ALA A 136 4.55 1.07 -2.89
CA ALA A 136 4.73 0.47 -4.21
C ALA A 136 3.40 0.25 -4.94
N TRP A 137 2.35 -0.20 -4.24
CA TRP A 137 1.01 -0.39 -4.82
C TRP A 137 0.36 0.93 -5.22
N THR A 138 0.50 1.95 -4.37
CA THR A 138 -0.02 3.31 -4.59
C THR A 138 0.63 3.95 -5.82
N ALA A 139 1.94 3.79 -5.96
CA ALA A 139 2.71 4.27 -7.10
C ALA A 139 2.46 3.45 -8.40
N GLY A 140 1.86 2.27 -8.28
CA GLY A 140 1.57 1.38 -9.40
C GLY A 140 2.70 0.40 -9.75
N TYR A 141 3.75 0.33 -8.94
CA TYR A 141 4.84 -0.65 -9.08
C TYR A 141 4.47 -2.04 -8.55
N ALA A 142 3.49 -2.10 -7.64
CA ALA A 142 2.90 -3.35 -7.17
C ALA A 142 1.43 -3.50 -7.62
N SER A 143 1.00 -4.75 -7.70
CA SER A 143 -0.36 -5.18 -7.95
C SER A 143 -0.95 -5.82 -6.70
N GLY A 144 -2.27 -6.06 -6.67
CA GLY A 144 -2.88 -6.78 -5.55
C GLY A 144 -2.30 -8.18 -5.31
N ARG A 145 -1.71 -8.82 -6.33
CA ARG A 145 -1.10 -10.15 -6.19
C ARG A 145 0.18 -10.13 -5.36
N ASP A 146 0.90 -9.01 -5.36
CA ASP A 146 2.15 -8.86 -4.63
C ASP A 146 1.92 -8.85 -3.10
N PHE A 147 0.68 -8.69 -2.64
CA PHE A 147 0.31 -8.85 -1.22
C PHE A 147 0.35 -10.30 -0.72
N ALA A 148 0.52 -11.28 -1.62
CA ALA A 148 0.76 -12.68 -1.25
C ALA A 148 2.24 -13.03 -1.07
N LEU A 149 3.16 -12.09 -1.34
CA LEU A 149 4.60 -12.32 -1.21
C LEU A 149 5.01 -12.49 0.25
N SER A 150 6.10 -13.23 0.45
CA SER A 150 6.76 -13.32 1.74
C SER A 150 7.39 -11.99 2.15
N GLY A 151 7.67 -11.82 3.44
CA GLY A 151 8.34 -10.60 3.94
C GLY A 151 9.70 -10.35 3.29
N THR A 152 10.47 -11.43 3.04
CA THR A 152 11.76 -11.35 2.36
C THR A 152 11.61 -10.85 0.91
N GLU A 153 10.65 -11.38 0.16
CA GLU A 153 10.38 -10.93 -1.21
C GLU A 153 9.88 -9.48 -1.26
N ILE A 154 9.08 -9.04 -0.28
CA ILE A 154 8.64 -7.65 -0.16
C ILE A 154 9.85 -6.74 0.09
N ALA A 155 10.72 -7.12 1.02
CA ALA A 155 11.92 -6.35 1.35
C ALA A 155 12.83 -6.23 0.12
N GLU A 156 13.13 -7.32 -0.56
CA GLU A 156 14.00 -7.33 -1.74
C GLU A 156 13.44 -6.49 -2.91
N ARG A 157 12.12 -6.51 -3.11
CA ARG A 157 11.50 -5.86 -4.27
C ARG A 157 11.10 -4.41 -4.04
N PHE A 158 10.72 -4.06 -2.82
CA PHE A 158 10.04 -2.79 -2.54
C PHE A 158 10.69 -1.97 -1.42
N ALA A 159 11.61 -2.53 -0.64
CA ALA A 159 12.32 -1.72 0.36
C ALA A 159 13.21 -0.67 -0.33
N PRO A 160 13.47 0.47 0.34
CA PRO A 160 14.40 1.47 -0.15
C PRO A 160 15.81 0.89 -0.31
N ALA A 161 16.24 0.65 -1.55
CA ALA A 161 17.61 0.23 -1.87
C ALA A 161 18.48 1.45 -2.18
N LEU A 162 18.61 2.37 -1.22
CA LEU A 162 19.42 3.59 -1.39
C LEU A 162 20.89 3.26 -1.13
N ARG A 163 21.76 3.55 -2.10
CA ARG A 163 23.21 3.53 -1.87
C ARG A 163 23.63 4.89 -1.33
N ALA A 164 24.77 4.95 -0.65
CA ALA A 164 25.24 6.20 -0.03
C ALA A 164 25.35 7.38 -1.02
N HIS A 165 25.56 7.13 -2.31
CA HIS A 165 25.61 8.16 -3.36
C HIS A 165 24.24 8.61 -3.89
N ASP A 166 23.17 7.87 -3.60
CA ASP A 166 21.80 8.25 -3.96
C ASP A 166 21.19 9.20 -2.91
N LEU A 167 21.83 9.32 -1.74
CA LEU A 167 21.35 10.13 -0.64
C LEU A 167 21.79 11.59 -0.83
N PRO A 168 20.86 12.56 -0.73
CA PRO A 168 21.24 13.96 -0.67
C PRO A 168 22.13 14.25 0.55
N ASP A 169 23.21 15.00 0.34
CA ASP A 169 24.11 15.44 1.42
C ASP A 169 23.50 16.64 2.16
N TYR A 170 22.87 16.35 3.29
CA TYR A 170 22.33 17.36 4.21
C TYR A 170 23.29 17.69 5.37
N GLY A 171 24.56 17.25 5.29
CA GLY A 171 25.50 17.30 6.40
C GLY A 171 25.25 16.19 7.45
N GLU A 172 26.08 16.17 8.48
CA GLU A 172 25.97 15.19 9.57
C GLU A 172 24.88 15.59 10.57
N ARG A 173 24.19 14.58 11.13
CA ARG A 173 23.27 14.78 12.26
C ARG A 173 24.09 15.35 13.44
N PRO A 174 23.65 16.46 14.09
CA PRO A 174 24.32 16.97 15.28
C PRO A 174 24.40 15.88 16.36
N ALA A 175 25.56 15.78 17.01
CA ALA A 175 25.81 14.86 18.13
C ALA A 175 24.92 15.18 19.34
#